data_AF-A0A382VGR8-F1
#
_entry.id   AF-A0A382VGR8-F1
#
_cell.length_a   1.000
_cell.length_b   1.000
_cell.length_c   1.000
_cell.angle_alpha   90.00
_cell.angle_beta   90.00
_cell.angle_gamma   90.00
#
_symmetry.space_group_name_H-M   'P 1'
#
loop_
_entity.id
_entity.type
_entity.pdbx_description
1 polymer ?
#
loop_
_entity_poly.entity_id
_entity_poly.type
_entity_poly.pdbx_seq_one_letter_code
_entity_poly.pdbx_strand_id
1 'polypeptide(L)'
;RVSSRQLADSLFSLVNVDADFDLLAKKYSIYNPDDGGLSGTFTQNKDRARYDAAVNLDLGKISPVLSMEPGQYSIIKLVEKNTPKPLDFLRAYSRIESVLIKENQDAAKNRGVKDLLEKYEVQRFFNILRP
;
A
#
# COMPACT_ATOMS: atom_id res chain seq x y z
N ARG A 1 1.55 -17.97 -0.25
CA ARG A 1 1.79 -17.68 -1.69
C ARG A 1 2.52 -18.86 -2.31
N VAL A 2 2.22 -19.23 -3.55
CA VAL A 2 2.86 -20.34 -4.28
C VAL A 2 3.09 -19.97 -5.75
N SER A 3 3.97 -20.71 -6.43
CA SER A 3 4.33 -20.44 -7.83
C SER A 3 3.45 -21.12 -8.88
N SER A 4 2.61 -22.07 -8.48
CA SER A 4 1.75 -22.86 -9.38
C SER A 4 0.27 -22.69 -9.03
N ARG A 5 -0.57 -22.47 -10.04
CA ARG A 5 -2.02 -22.40 -9.86
C ARG A 5 -2.60 -23.72 -9.38
N GLN A 6 -2.14 -24.83 -9.94
CA GLN A 6 -2.59 -26.17 -9.56
C GLN A 6 -2.32 -26.45 -8.07
N LEU A 7 -1.15 -26.01 -7.58
CA LEU A 7 -0.82 -26.12 -6.16
C LEU A 7 -1.72 -25.21 -5.32
N ALA A 8 -1.97 -23.97 -5.77
CA ALA A 8 -2.86 -23.05 -5.09
C ALA A 8 -4.29 -23.61 -4.98
N ASP A 9 -4.84 -24.14 -6.07
CA ASP A 9 -6.21 -24.70 -6.11
C ASP A 9 -6.32 -25.96 -5.21
N SER A 10 -5.27 -26.79 -5.18
CA SER A 10 -5.19 -27.95 -4.27
C SER A 10 -5.16 -27.51 -2.81
N LEU A 11 -4.33 -26.53 -2.47
CA LEU A 11 -4.24 -25.99 -1.11
C LEU A 11 -5.54 -25.30 -0.69
N PHE A 12 -6.18 -24.55 -1.58
CA PHE A 12 -7.47 -23.93 -1.33
C PHE A 12 -8.55 -24.97 -1.00
N SER A 13 -8.57 -26.08 -1.74
CA SER A 13 -9.49 -27.19 -1.47
C SER A 13 -9.25 -27.81 -0.09
N LEU A 14 -7.99 -27.97 0.32
CA LEU A 14 -7.64 -28.49 1.65
C LEU A 14 -8.08 -27.54 2.77
N VAL A 15 -7.84 -26.24 2.63
CA VAL A 15 -8.25 -25.28 3.66
C VAL A 15 -9.77 -25.19 3.77
N ASN A 16 -10.51 -25.36 2.67
CA ASN A 16 -11.98 -25.40 2.70
C ASN A 16 -12.56 -26.62 3.44
N VAL A 17 -11.77 -27.67 3.67
CA VAL A 17 -12.13 -28.82 4.51
C VAL A 17 -11.46 -28.75 5.89
N ASP A 18 -11.25 -27.52 6.39
CA ASP A 18 -10.70 -27.20 7.71
C ASP A 18 -9.25 -27.69 7.96
N ALA A 19 -8.45 -27.88 6.90
CA ALA A 19 -7.02 -28.08 7.08
C ALA A 19 -6.35 -26.85 7.72
N ASP A 20 -5.36 -27.08 8.58
CA ASP A 20 -4.63 -26.04 9.28
C ASP A 20 -3.86 -25.14 8.29
N PHE A 21 -4.35 -23.90 8.16
CA PHE A 21 -3.79 -22.90 7.26
C PHE A 21 -2.33 -22.57 7.58
N ASP A 22 -1.97 -22.49 8.86
CA ASP A 22 -0.66 -22.04 9.30
C ASP A 22 0.38 -23.14 9.04
N LEU A 23 0.00 -24.41 9.21
CA LEU A 23 0.82 -25.56 8.82
C LEU A 23 1.02 -25.64 7.31
N LEU A 24 -0.04 -25.43 6.52
CA LEU A 24 0.05 -25.40 5.06
C LEU A 24 0.93 -24.23 4.58
N ALA A 25 0.82 -23.08 5.22
CA ALA A 25 1.66 -21.92 4.92
C ALA A 25 3.13 -22.17 5.28
N LYS A 26 3.43 -22.76 6.43
CA LYS A 26 4.80 -23.17 6.80
C LYS A 26 5.44 -24.10 5.79
N LYS A 27 4.66 -25.03 5.25
CA LYS A 27 5.16 -26.06 4.35
C LYS A 27 5.28 -25.61 2.89
N TYR A 28 4.33 -24.81 2.40
CA TYR A 28 4.20 -24.52 0.97
C TYR A 28 4.36 -23.04 0.61
N SER A 29 4.23 -22.12 1.57
CA SER A 29 4.29 -20.70 1.25
C SER A 29 5.70 -20.25 0.92
N ILE A 30 5.87 -19.55 -0.18
CA ILE A 30 7.12 -18.79 -0.47
C ILE A 30 7.15 -17.42 0.24
N TYR A 31 6.10 -17.07 0.96
CA TYR A 31 5.95 -15.79 1.66
C TYR A 31 5.77 -16.04 3.15
N ASN A 32 6.74 -15.58 3.94
CA ASN A 32 6.83 -15.74 5.40
C ASN A 32 6.52 -17.18 5.90
N PRO A 33 7.14 -18.23 5.35
CA PRO A 33 6.83 -19.61 5.73
C PRO A 33 7.00 -19.86 7.23
N ASP A 34 8.11 -19.43 7.83
CA ASP A 34 8.43 -19.73 9.23
C ASP A 34 7.36 -19.25 10.22
N ASP A 35 6.66 -18.16 9.87
CA ASP A 35 5.59 -17.54 10.67
C ASP A 35 4.18 -17.89 10.16
N GLY A 36 4.01 -19.04 9.49
CA GLY A 36 2.69 -19.47 9.01
C GLY A 36 2.09 -18.56 7.93
N GLY A 37 2.94 -17.83 7.20
CA GLY A 37 2.51 -16.87 6.20
C GLY A 37 1.93 -15.58 6.78
N LEU A 38 2.08 -15.34 8.08
CA LEU A 38 1.61 -14.11 8.72
C LEU A 38 2.27 -12.89 8.07
N SER A 39 1.44 -11.92 7.72
CA SER A 39 1.89 -10.63 7.18
C SER A 39 1.48 -9.55 8.15
N GLY A 40 2.38 -8.60 8.41
CA GLY A 40 2.07 -7.44 9.24
C GLY A 40 0.93 -6.59 8.65
N THR A 41 0.54 -5.57 9.39
CA THR A 41 -0.54 -4.67 8.94
C THR A 41 -0.18 -3.98 7.62
N PHE A 42 -1.15 -3.92 6.71
CA PHE A 42 -1.02 -3.22 5.44
C PHE A 42 -2.26 -2.35 5.16
N THR A 43 -2.09 -1.39 4.24
CA THR A 43 -3.13 -0.45 3.82
C THR A 43 -3.36 -0.57 2.32
N GLN A 44 -4.50 -0.07 1.84
CA GLN A 44 -4.86 -0.12 0.43
C GLN A 44 -3.78 0.44 -0.51
N ASN A 45 -3.10 1.52 -0.08
CA ASN A 45 -2.05 2.16 -0.89
C ASN A 45 -0.77 1.33 -1.01
N LYS A 46 -0.54 0.41 -0.07
CA LYS A 46 0.66 -0.45 -0.06
C LYS A 46 0.44 -1.72 -0.88
N ASP A 47 -0.76 -2.28 -0.83
CA ASP A 47 -1.10 -3.52 -1.54
C ASP A 47 -2.60 -3.60 -1.83
N ARG A 48 -2.99 -2.99 -2.95
CA ARG A 48 -4.40 -2.88 -3.34
C ARG A 48 -5.04 -4.24 -3.57
N ALA A 49 -4.38 -5.14 -4.29
CA ALA A 49 -4.95 -6.44 -4.65
C ALA A 49 -5.23 -7.30 -3.41
N ARG A 50 -4.30 -7.35 -2.45
CA ARG A 50 -4.53 -8.07 -1.19
C ARG A 50 -5.56 -7.35 -0.31
N TYR A 51 -5.56 -6.03 -0.32
CA TYR A 51 -6.51 -5.24 0.46
C TYR A 51 -7.94 -5.44 -0.01
N ASP A 52 -8.18 -5.39 -1.31
CA ASP A 52 -9.50 -5.57 -1.90
C ASP A 52 -10.01 -7.01 -1.68
N ALA A 53 -9.13 -8.00 -1.65
CA ALA A 53 -9.51 -9.36 -1.25
C ALA A 53 -9.83 -9.45 0.25
N ALA A 54 -9.00 -8.86 1.12
CA ALA A 54 -9.12 -8.98 2.57
C ALA A 54 -10.27 -8.16 3.17
N VAL A 55 -10.61 -7.00 2.60
CA VAL A 55 -11.67 -6.12 3.12
C VAL A 55 -13.05 -6.80 3.09
N ASN A 56 -13.25 -7.67 2.10
CA ASN A 56 -14.47 -8.43 1.87
C ASN A 56 -14.55 -9.74 2.68
N LEU A 57 -13.52 -10.08 3.45
CA LEU A 57 -13.51 -11.29 4.29
C LEU A 57 -14.02 -11.00 5.69
N ASP A 58 -14.68 -12.00 6.29
CA ASP A 58 -14.89 -12.05 7.73
C ASP A 58 -13.64 -12.54 8.46
N LEU A 59 -13.53 -12.22 9.76
CA LEU A 59 -12.41 -12.68 10.58
C LEU A 59 -12.29 -14.21 10.55
N GLY A 60 -11.08 -14.70 10.33
CA GLY A 60 -10.75 -16.12 10.20
C GLY A 60 -11.09 -16.76 8.85
N LYS A 61 -11.79 -16.06 7.94
CA LYS A 61 -12.12 -16.58 6.61
C LYS A 61 -10.98 -16.38 5.61
N ILE A 62 -11.05 -17.15 4.53
CA ILE A 62 -10.05 -17.15 3.45
C ILE A 62 -10.59 -16.55 2.16
N SER A 63 -9.71 -15.96 1.37
CA SER A 63 -10.00 -15.51 0.01
C SER A 63 -10.05 -16.70 -0.96
N PRO A 64 -10.70 -16.52 -2.13
CA PRO A 64 -10.39 -17.31 -3.31
C PRO A 64 -8.90 -17.24 -3.67
N VAL A 65 -8.45 -18.12 -4.58
CA VAL A 65 -7.10 -18.06 -5.14
C VAL A 65 -6.94 -16.78 -5.96
N LEU A 66 -6.04 -15.91 -5.52
CA LEU A 66 -5.71 -14.65 -6.17
C LEU A 66 -4.50 -14.83 -7.09
N SER A 67 -4.64 -14.42 -8.34
CA SER A 67 -3.52 -14.26 -9.27
C SER A 67 -2.93 -12.87 -9.08
N MET A 68 -1.68 -12.80 -8.59
CA MET A 68 -1.02 -11.51 -8.33
C MET A 68 -0.16 -11.07 -9.50
N GLU A 69 0.81 -11.92 -9.86
CA GLU A 69 1.75 -11.72 -10.96
C GLU A 69 1.84 -13.05 -11.73
N PRO A 70 2.39 -13.06 -12.95
CA PRO A 70 2.64 -14.30 -13.68
C PRO A 70 3.42 -15.30 -12.81
N GLY A 71 2.84 -16.48 -12.57
CA GLY A 71 3.44 -17.49 -11.70
C GLY A 71 3.41 -17.15 -10.21
N GLN A 72 2.54 -16.24 -9.75
CA GLN A 72 2.35 -15.95 -8.32
C GLN A 72 0.88 -16.01 -7.93
N TYR A 73 0.56 -17.00 -7.09
CA TYR A 73 -0.78 -17.26 -6.60
C TYR A 73 -0.83 -17.15 -5.09
N SER A 74 -1.87 -16.51 -4.55
CA SER A 74 -2.02 -16.29 -3.11
C SER A 74 -3.41 -16.65 -2.63
N ILE A 75 -3.48 -17.25 -1.46
CA ILE A 75 -4.71 -17.41 -0.67
C ILE A 75 -4.45 -16.60 0.60
N ILE A 76 -5.40 -15.77 1.00
CA ILE A 76 -5.27 -14.88 2.15
C ILE A 76 -6.27 -15.31 3.20
N LYS A 77 -5.81 -15.47 4.45
CA LYS A 77 -6.68 -15.61 5.62
C LYS A 77 -6.67 -14.31 6.40
N LEU A 78 -7.85 -13.79 6.73
CA LEU A 78 -7.95 -12.57 7.51
C LEU A 78 -7.81 -12.89 9.01
N VAL A 79 -6.74 -12.38 9.63
CA VAL A 79 -6.48 -12.59 11.07
C VAL A 79 -7.11 -11.49 11.92
N GLU A 80 -6.94 -10.23 11.52
CA GLU A 80 -7.39 -9.06 12.28
C GLU A 80 -7.83 -7.94 11.33
N LYS A 81 -8.87 -7.17 11.72
CA LYS A 81 -9.25 -5.92 11.07
C LYS A 81 -8.93 -4.75 11.99
N ASN A 82 -7.98 -3.92 11.59
CA ASN A 82 -7.70 -2.65 12.25
C ASN A 82 -8.76 -1.62 11.86
N THR A 83 -9.68 -1.31 12.78
CA THR A 83 -10.67 -0.25 12.57
C THR A 83 -9.96 1.12 12.51
N PRO A 84 -10.23 1.97 11.50
CA PRO A 84 -9.67 3.31 11.46
C PRO A 84 -10.07 4.06 12.72
N LYS A 85 -9.09 4.58 13.45
CA LYS A 85 -9.34 5.49 14.57
C LYS A 85 -9.15 6.92 14.07
N PRO A 86 -10.09 7.84 14.34
CA PRO A 86 -9.88 9.25 14.07
C PRO A 86 -8.59 9.72 14.72
N LEU A 87 -7.87 10.62 14.05
CA LEU A 87 -6.74 11.31 14.67
C LEU A 87 -7.27 12.17 15.82
N ASP A 88 -6.51 12.20 16.91
CA ASP A 88 -6.74 13.15 18.00
C ASP A 88 -6.71 14.59 17.47
N PHE A 89 -7.55 15.47 18.03
CA PHE A 89 -7.69 16.86 17.58
C PHE A 89 -6.35 17.59 17.52
N LEU A 90 -5.49 17.46 18.54
CA LEU A 90 -4.20 18.15 18.56
C LEU A 90 -3.30 17.66 17.43
N ARG A 91 -3.30 16.35 17.15
CA ARG A 91 -2.53 15.78 16.03
C ARG A 91 -3.07 16.22 14.68
N ALA A 92 -4.39 16.25 14.53
CA ALA A 92 -5.04 16.73 13.31
C ALA A 92 -4.72 18.22 13.08
N TYR A 93 -4.84 19.05 14.12
CA TYR A 93 -4.56 20.47 14.09
C TYR A 93 -3.11 20.75 13.67
N SER A 94 -2.12 20.16 14.35
CA SER A 94 -0.70 20.37 14.00
C SER A 94 -0.38 19.94 12.57
N ARG A 95 -1.05 18.89 12.06
CA ARG A 95 -0.86 18.44 10.68
C ARG A 95 -1.46 19.43 9.68
N ILE A 96 -2.66 19.95 9.94
CA ILE A 96 -3.29 20.97 9.11
C ILE A 96 -2.45 22.25 9.10
N GLU A 97 -2.01 22.71 10.27
CA GLU A 97 -1.17 23.90 10.42
C GLU A 97 0.14 23.75 9.62
N SER A 98 0.81 22.60 9.71
CA SER A 98 2.04 22.32 8.95
C SER A 98 1.81 22.37 7.43
N VAL A 99 0.67 21.84 6.96
CA VAL A 99 0.30 21.89 5.53
C VAL A 99 0.08 23.33 5.09
N LEU A 100 -0.70 24.11 5.84
CA LEU A 100 -0.98 25.51 5.52
C LEU A 100 0.27 26.38 5.55
N ILE A 101 1.18 26.16 6.51
CA ILE A 101 2.47 26.86 6.56
C ILE A 101 3.27 26.57 5.28
N LYS A 102 3.37 25.31 4.89
CA LYS A 102 4.10 24.91 3.68
C LYS A 102 3.48 25.54 2.42
N GLU A 103 2.16 25.45 2.27
CA GLU A 103 1.45 26.03 1.13
C GLU A 103 1.66 27.55 1.04
N ASN A 104 1.60 28.25 2.17
CA ASN A 104 1.86 29.68 2.23
C ASN A 104 3.31 30.04 1.89
N GLN A 105 4.28 29.26 2.38
CA GLN A 105 5.69 29.44 2.05
C GLN A 105 5.97 29.22 0.56
N ASP A 106 5.40 28.15 -0.02
CA ASP A 106 5.53 27.84 -1.45
C ASP A 106 4.90 28.95 -2.30
N ALA A 107 3.72 29.45 -1.90
CA ALA A 107 3.05 30.56 -2.58
C ALA A 107 3.85 31.87 -2.49
N ALA A 108 4.37 32.23 -1.31
CA ALA A 108 5.17 33.43 -1.10
C ALA A 108 6.49 33.37 -1.89
N LYS A 109 7.15 32.21 -1.91
CA LYS A 109 8.37 32.00 -2.71
C LYS A 109 8.10 32.16 -4.20
N ASN A 110 7.05 31.52 -4.72
CA ASN A 110 6.69 31.61 -6.13
C ASN A 110 6.33 33.05 -6.54
N ARG A 111 5.59 33.76 -5.68
CA ARG A 111 5.29 35.19 -5.89
C ARG A 111 6.56 36.03 -5.88
N GLY A 112 7.41 35.88 -4.88
CA GLY A 112 8.66 36.65 -4.78
C GLY A 112 9.60 36.41 -5.98
N VAL A 113 9.73 35.17 -6.45
CA VAL A 113 10.50 34.87 -7.66
C VAL A 113 9.90 35.55 -8.89
N LYS A 114 8.57 35.52 -9.04
CA LYS A 114 7.87 36.17 -10.15
C LYS A 114 8.06 37.69 -10.10
N ASP A 115 7.84 38.31 -8.95
CA ASP A 115 7.97 39.76 -8.77
C ASP A 115 9.41 40.24 -9.04
N LEU A 116 10.42 39.45 -8.67
CA LEU A 116 11.82 39.75 -9.00
C LEU A 116 12.10 39.64 -10.51
N LEU A 117 11.57 38.62 -11.19
CA LEU A 117 11.70 38.47 -12.65
C LEU A 117 11.00 39.60 -13.41
N GLU A 118 9.92 40.17 -12.86
CA GLU A 118 9.23 41.32 -13.45
C GLU A 118 9.98 42.63 -13.16
N LYS A 119 10.51 42.81 -11.95
CA LYS A 119 11.23 44.02 -11.54
C LYS A 119 12.55 44.21 -12.28
N TYR A 120 13.28 43.13 -12.50
CA TYR A 120 14.54 43.15 -13.21
C TYR A 120 14.28 42.64 -14.62
N GLU A 121 14.55 43.42 -15.67
CA GLU A 121 14.35 43.03 -17.07
C GLU A 121 15.31 41.90 -17.49
N VAL A 122 15.08 40.69 -16.96
CA VAL A 122 15.96 39.54 -17.16
C VAL A 122 15.84 39.08 -18.61
N GLN A 123 16.85 39.39 -19.41
CA GLN A 123 16.95 38.91 -20.79
C GLN A 123 17.38 37.44 -20.80
N ARG A 124 16.53 36.56 -21.36
CA ARG A 124 16.82 35.13 -21.50
C ARG A 124 17.35 34.84 -22.90
N PHE A 125 18.64 34.59 -23.02
CA PHE A 125 19.25 34.15 -24.27
C PHE A 125 19.15 32.62 -24.40
N PHE A 126 18.02 32.13 -24.90
CA PHE A 126 17.74 30.70 -25.08
C PHE A 126 18.67 30.00 -26.09
N ASN A 127 19.41 30.76 -26.88
CA ASN A 127 20.29 30.26 -27.95
C ASN A 127 21.59 29.63 -27.41
N ILE A 128 21.91 29.88 -26.14
CA ILE A 128 23.14 29.42 -25.47
C ILE A 128 22.87 28.29 -24.45
N LEU A 129 21.60 27.92 -24.26
CA LEU A 129 21.12 26.95 -23.25
C LEU A 129 20.63 25.63 -23.85
N ARG A 130 20.93 25.33 -25.12
CA ARG A 130 20.73 23.96 -25.64
C ARG A 130 21.95 23.11 -25.29
N PRO A 131 21.76 21.87 -24.78
CA PRO A 131 22.86 20.91 -24.63
C PRO A 131 23.47 20.53 -25.98
#